data_AF-U7GX61-F1
#
_entry.id   AF-U7GX61-F1
#
_cell.length_a   1.000
_cell.length_b   1.000
_cell.length_c   1.000
_cell.angle_alpha   90.00
_cell.angle_beta   90.00
_cell.angle_gamma   90.00
#
_symmetry.space_group_name_H-M   'P 1'
#
loop_
_entity.id
_entity.type
_entity.pdbx_description
1 polymer ?
#
loop_
_entity_poly.entity_id
_entity_poly.type
_entity_poly.pdbx_seq_one_letter_code
_entity_poly.pdbx_strand_id
1 'polypeptide(L)'
;MNIKFITIGLVIIGALYFGTEKYWQHEFEEQQRNELKSLTFDEKMQEEIRGLPIKGDILNQYPNIFLYMSFTADLPKNIETQIKSKLAENSQKLICRYFSEVSDQDDKYKDRAKAIVNVIEEDNITMTYIAKNRLGDILLEHKQVLSQCPEFINLKQSIS
;
A
#
# COMPACT_ATOMS: atom_id res chain seq x y z
N MET A 1 40.40 -12.91 -35.33
CA MET A 1 39.11 -12.72 -34.63
C MET A 1 38.87 -11.21 -34.52
N ASN A 2 37.89 -10.66 -35.25
CA ASN A 2 37.75 -9.21 -35.40
C ASN A 2 37.10 -8.60 -34.16
N ILE A 3 37.88 -7.87 -33.36
CA ILE A 3 37.44 -7.18 -32.12
C ILE A 3 36.15 -6.38 -32.33
N LYS A 4 35.97 -5.78 -33.52
CA LYS A 4 34.78 -4.99 -33.88
C LYS A 4 33.47 -5.77 -33.82
N PHE A 5 33.45 -7.05 -34.23
CA PHE A 5 32.25 -7.88 -34.17
C PHE A 5 31.92 -8.34 -32.74
N ILE A 6 32.94 -8.53 -31.90
CA ILE A 6 32.76 -8.88 -30.48
C ILE A 6 32.16 -7.70 -29.71
N THR A 7 32.65 -6.47 -29.95
CA THR A 7 32.10 -5.25 -29.33
C THR A 7 30.66 -4.97 -29.74
N ILE A 8 30.30 -5.17 -31.01
CA ILE A 8 28.91 -4.97 -31.47
C ILE A 8 27.98 -6.03 -30.86
N GLY A 9 28.43 -7.28 -30.77
CA GLY A 9 27.67 -8.35 -30.11
C GLY A 9 27.41 -8.08 -28.62
N LEU A 10 28.41 -7.58 -27.88
CA LEU A 10 28.26 -7.21 -26.47
C LEU A 10 27.31 -6.02 -26.26
N VAL A 11 27.32 -5.03 -27.16
CA VAL A 11 26.39 -3.88 -27.09
C VAL A 11 24.95 -4.32 -27.31
N ILE A 12 24.70 -5.23 -28.27
CA ILE A 12 23.34 -5.75 -28.53
C ILE A 12 22.86 -6.62 -27.36
N ILE A 13 23.71 -7.50 -26.83
CA ILE A 13 23.36 -8.32 -25.65
C ILE A 13 23.12 -7.44 -24.42
N GLY A 14 23.94 -6.42 -24.19
CA GLY A 14 23.74 -5.45 -23.13
C GLY A 14 22.43 -4.68 -23.29
N ALA A 15 22.14 -4.17 -24.49
CA ALA A 15 20.90 -3.45 -24.76
C ALA A 15 19.65 -4.33 -24.59
N LEU A 16 19.71 -5.60 -24.98
CA LEU A 16 18.62 -6.55 -24.76
C LEU A 16 18.44 -6.87 -23.27
N TYR A 17 19.53 -7.13 -22.55
CA TYR A 17 19.48 -7.43 -21.11
C TYR A 17 18.93 -6.24 -20.31
N PHE A 18 19.53 -5.06 -20.43
CA PHE A 18 19.06 -3.84 -19.74
C PHE A 18 17.68 -3.37 -20.22
N GLY A 19 17.37 -3.56 -21.50
CA GLY A 19 16.05 -3.24 -22.06
C GLY A 19 14.95 -4.11 -21.46
N THR A 20 15.20 -5.40 -21.28
CA THR A 20 14.24 -6.32 -20.66
C THR A 20 14.05 -6.05 -19.17
N GLU A 21 15.11 -5.78 -18.43
CA GLU A 21 15.03 -5.47 -16.99
C GLU A 21 14.21 -4.19 -16.75
N LYS A 22 14.48 -3.14 -17.53
CA LYS A 22 13.73 -1.88 -17.45
C LYS A 22 12.28 -2.01 -17.88
N TYR A 23 11.99 -2.87 -18.87
CA TYR A 23 10.63 -3.17 -19.29
C TYR A 23 9.82 -3.82 -18.16
N TRP A 24 10.36 -4.87 -17.53
CA TRP A 24 9.68 -5.56 -16.43
C TRP A 24 9.47 -4.66 -15.21
N GLN A 25 10.45 -3.81 -14.89
CA GLN A 25 10.29 -2.82 -13.84
C GLN A 25 9.10 -1.90 -14.09
N HIS A 26 8.98 -1.35 -15.31
CA HIS A 26 7.87 -0.47 -15.66
C HIS A 26 6.52 -1.19 -15.61
N GLU A 27 6.46 -2.44 -16.08
CA GLU A 27 5.24 -3.26 -16.03
C GLU A 27 4.79 -3.52 -14.58
N PHE A 28 5.72 -3.83 -13.66
CA PHE A 28 5.37 -4.00 -12.25
C PHE A 28 4.94 -2.70 -11.58
N GLU A 29 5.56 -1.57 -11.93
CA GLU A 29 5.15 -0.26 -11.41
C GLU A 29 3.75 0.13 -11.92
N GLU A 30 3.44 -0.10 -13.20
CA GLU A 30 2.09 0.10 -13.74
C GLU A 30 1.08 -0.84 -13.07
N GLN A 31 1.43 -2.11 -12.88
CA GLN A 31 0.56 -3.06 -12.19
C GLN A 31 0.23 -2.55 -10.78
N GLN A 32 1.24 -2.12 -10.02
CA GLN A 32 1.04 -1.60 -8.67
C GLN A 32 0.19 -0.32 -8.66
N ARG A 33 0.42 0.60 -9.61
CA ARG A 33 -0.42 1.81 -9.76
C ARG A 33 -1.87 1.44 -10.07
N ASN A 34 -2.09 0.45 -10.93
CA ASN A 34 -3.42 -0.01 -11.29
C ASN A 34 -4.13 -0.63 -10.08
N GLU A 35 -3.46 -1.51 -9.33
CA GLU A 35 -3.98 -2.10 -8.09
C GLU A 35 -4.38 -1.01 -7.09
N LEU A 36 -3.53 0.00 -6.88
CA LEU A 36 -3.80 1.13 -5.99
C LEU A 36 -4.93 2.04 -6.49
N LYS A 37 -5.07 2.26 -7.80
CA LYS A 37 -6.17 3.03 -8.40
C LYS A 37 -7.50 2.28 -8.40
N SER A 38 -7.46 0.95 -8.41
CA SER A 38 -8.64 0.08 -8.35
C SER A 38 -8.96 -0.42 -6.94
N LEU A 39 -8.24 0.07 -5.91
CA LEU A 39 -8.48 -0.34 -4.54
C LEU A 39 -9.94 -0.07 -4.14
N THR A 40 -10.63 -1.12 -3.73
CA THR A 40 -12.02 -1.12 -3.29
C THR A 40 -12.17 -1.99 -2.05
N PHE A 41 -13.28 -1.83 -1.32
CA PHE A 41 -13.58 -2.68 -0.18
C PHE A 41 -14.08 -4.06 -0.67
N ASP A 42 -13.14 -5.00 -0.83
CA ASP A 42 -13.36 -6.30 -1.45
C ASP A 42 -14.03 -7.33 -0.51
N GLU A 43 -14.32 -8.52 -1.04
CA GLU A 43 -14.95 -9.62 -0.29
C GLU A 43 -14.09 -10.08 0.88
N LYS A 44 -12.77 -10.10 0.75
CA LYS A 44 -11.87 -10.51 1.83
C LYS A 44 -11.97 -9.55 3.01
N MET A 45 -11.93 -8.25 2.73
CA MET A 45 -12.10 -7.21 3.75
C MET A 45 -13.50 -7.28 4.39
N GLN A 46 -14.55 -7.59 3.61
CA GLN A 46 -15.90 -7.80 4.13
C GLN A 46 -15.98 -9.00 5.08
N GLU A 47 -15.33 -10.12 4.75
CA GLU A 47 -15.28 -11.30 5.60
C GLU A 47 -14.50 -11.03 6.90
N GLU A 48 -13.39 -10.27 6.85
CA GLU A 48 -12.62 -9.89 8.04
C GLU A 48 -13.44 -9.06 9.05
N ILE A 49 -14.39 -8.26 8.57
CA ILE A 49 -15.27 -7.46 9.44
C ILE A 49 -16.63 -8.10 9.69
N ARG A 50 -16.88 -9.31 9.15
CA ARG A 50 -18.18 -9.97 9.27
C ARG A 50 -18.52 -10.26 10.73
N GLY A 51 -19.73 -9.89 11.14
CA GLY A 51 -20.21 -10.08 12.51
C GLY A 51 -19.71 -9.02 13.50
N LEU A 52 -18.83 -8.12 13.09
CA LEU A 52 -18.49 -6.93 13.87
C LEU A 52 -19.54 -5.83 13.64
N PRO A 53 -19.83 -4.98 14.63
CA PRO A 53 -20.79 -3.88 14.50
C PRO A 53 -20.16 -2.68 13.76
N ILE A 54 -19.55 -2.94 12.61
CA ILE A 54 -18.87 -1.94 11.78
C ILE A 54 -19.19 -2.19 10.30
N LYS A 55 -19.14 -1.11 9.52
CA LYS A 55 -19.16 -1.12 8.06
C LYS A 55 -17.88 -0.45 7.56
N GLY A 56 -17.16 -1.13 6.67
CA GLY A 56 -16.01 -0.59 5.97
C GLY A 56 -16.41 -0.05 4.59
N ASP A 57 -15.69 0.97 4.12
CA ASP A 57 -15.77 1.46 2.75
C ASP A 57 -14.45 2.13 2.33
N ILE A 58 -14.18 2.19 1.03
CA ILE A 58 -13.00 2.87 0.47
C ILE A 58 -13.45 3.85 -0.60
N LEU A 59 -13.13 5.13 -0.41
CA LEU A 59 -13.20 6.13 -1.47
C LEU A 59 -11.79 6.34 -2.02
N ASN A 60 -11.58 5.84 -3.23
CA ASN A 60 -10.29 5.94 -3.89
C ASN A 60 -10.24 7.20 -4.78
N GLN A 61 -9.45 8.19 -4.37
CA GLN A 61 -9.14 9.41 -5.13
C GLN A 61 -7.63 9.52 -5.35
N TYR A 62 -7.05 8.42 -5.84
CA TYR A 62 -5.63 8.26 -6.08
C TYR A 62 -4.94 9.57 -6.54
N PRO A 63 -3.84 10.01 -5.89
CA PRO A 63 -3.06 9.29 -4.87
C PRO A 63 -3.58 9.44 -3.43
N ASN A 64 -4.76 10.05 -3.23
CA ASN A 64 -5.38 10.20 -1.90
C ASN A 64 -6.49 9.15 -1.72
N ILE A 65 -6.28 8.21 -0.81
CA ILE A 65 -7.22 7.11 -0.57
C ILE A 65 -7.85 7.31 0.80
N PHE A 66 -9.18 7.24 0.87
CA PHE A 66 -9.94 7.40 2.10
C PHE A 66 -10.53 6.06 2.54
N LEU A 67 -10.15 5.61 3.73
CA LEU A 67 -10.63 4.38 4.35
C LEU A 67 -11.66 4.75 5.41
N TYR A 68 -12.91 4.35 5.21
CA TYR A 68 -13.99 4.63 6.15
C TYR A 68 -14.29 3.39 6.99
N MET A 69 -14.46 3.60 8.29
CA MET A 69 -15.06 2.64 9.20
C MET A 69 -16.20 3.34 9.94
N SER A 70 -17.41 2.80 9.83
CA SER A 70 -18.59 3.34 10.52
C SER A 70 -19.15 2.29 11.46
N PHE A 71 -19.30 2.62 12.74
CA PHE A 71 -19.99 1.75 13.69
C PHE A 71 -21.47 1.65 13.33
N THR A 72 -22.04 0.44 13.38
CA THR A 72 -23.45 0.20 13.06
C THR A 72 -24.35 0.22 14.30
N ALA A 73 -23.77 0.23 15.50
CA ALA A 73 -24.45 0.30 16.79
C ALA A 73 -24.04 1.55 17.57
N ASP A 74 -24.92 2.00 18.47
CA ASP A 74 -24.60 3.10 19.38
C ASP A 74 -23.49 2.68 20.35
N LEU A 75 -22.47 3.53 20.46
CA LEU A 75 -21.40 3.34 21.42
C LEU A 75 -21.79 4.03 22.73
N PRO A 76 -21.81 3.32 23.87
CA PRO A 76 -21.96 3.96 25.17
C PRO A 76 -20.87 5.03 25.37
N LYS A 77 -21.20 6.19 25.96
CA LYS A 77 -20.25 7.32 26.10
C LYS A 77 -18.92 6.95 26.77
N ASN A 78 -18.94 6.07 27.77
CA ASN A 78 -17.74 5.56 28.43
C ASN A 78 -16.88 4.69 27.52
N ILE A 79 -17.48 4.00 26.56
CA ILE A 79 -16.82 3.17 25.55
C ILE A 79 -16.27 4.03 24.41
N GLU A 80 -16.96 5.10 24.02
CA GLU A 80 -16.52 5.99 22.94
C GLU A 80 -15.12 6.57 23.19
N THR A 81 -14.86 7.02 24.42
CA THR A 81 -13.54 7.55 24.81
C THR A 81 -12.43 6.49 24.72
N GLN A 82 -12.73 5.26 25.16
CA GLN A 82 -11.78 4.15 25.08
C GLN A 82 -11.52 3.74 23.64
N ILE A 83 -12.56 3.71 22.80
CA ILE A 83 -12.47 3.39 21.37
C ILE A 83 -11.63 4.45 20.65
N LYS A 84 -11.82 5.74 20.93
CA LYS A 84 -11.01 6.80 20.34
C LYS A 84 -9.51 6.59 20.57
N SER A 85 -9.10 6.26 21.80
CA SER A 85 -7.68 5.95 22.11
C SER A 85 -7.18 4.75 21.31
N LYS A 86 -7.93 3.64 21.31
CA LYS A 86 -7.55 2.42 20.59
C LYS A 86 -7.46 2.64 19.07
N LEU A 87 -8.38 3.43 18.51
CA LEU A 87 -8.36 3.79 17.10
C LEU A 87 -7.10 4.61 16.78
N ALA A 88 -6.77 5.59 17.62
CA ALA A 88 -5.59 6.42 17.43
C ALA A 88 -4.31 5.56 17.47
N GLU A 89 -4.18 4.69 18.47
CA GLU A 89 -3.02 3.79 18.64
C GLU A 89 -2.82 2.80 17.49
N ASN A 90 -3.89 2.40 16.80
CA ASN A 90 -3.83 1.35 15.77
C ASN A 90 -4.00 1.87 14.33
N SER A 91 -4.42 3.12 14.14
CA SER A 91 -4.69 3.68 12.82
C SER A 91 -3.47 3.65 11.88
N GLN A 92 -2.30 4.05 12.37
CA GLN A 92 -1.06 3.96 11.61
C GLN A 92 -0.70 2.51 11.28
N LYS A 93 -0.76 1.61 12.28
CA LYS A 93 -0.46 0.18 12.08
C LYS A 93 -1.35 -0.46 11.03
N LEU A 94 -2.65 -0.13 11.04
CA LEU A 94 -3.60 -0.63 10.06
C LEU A 94 -3.20 -0.24 8.64
N ILE A 95 -2.83 1.03 8.43
CA ILE A 95 -2.41 1.54 7.12
C ILE A 95 -1.07 0.94 6.69
N CYS A 96 -0.10 0.87 7.61
CA CYS A 96 1.27 0.49 7.28
C CYS A 96 1.50 -1.03 7.19
N ARG A 97 0.59 -1.87 7.73
CA ARG A 97 0.71 -3.35 7.73
C ARG A 97 0.94 -3.94 6.33
N TYR A 98 0.39 -3.31 5.28
CA TYR A 98 0.55 -3.77 3.89
C TYR A 98 2.02 -4.05 3.53
N PHE A 99 2.96 -3.21 3.98
CA PHE A 99 4.38 -3.36 3.62
C PHE A 99 5.06 -4.55 4.31
N SER A 100 4.57 -4.97 5.49
CA SER A 100 5.07 -6.18 6.15
C SER A 100 4.69 -7.45 5.38
N GLU A 101 3.50 -7.49 4.78
CA GLU A 101 3.05 -8.64 3.99
C GLU A 101 3.87 -8.80 2.69
N VAL A 102 4.44 -7.70 2.19
CA VAL A 102 5.32 -7.68 1.01
C VAL A 102 6.74 -8.12 1.36
N SER A 103 7.27 -7.75 2.54
CA SER A 103 8.65 -8.09 2.94
C SER A 103 8.89 -9.58 3.20
N ASP A 104 7.84 -10.34 3.46
CA ASP A 104 7.92 -11.78 3.78
C ASP A 104 8.05 -12.69 2.54
N GLN A 105 8.21 -12.12 1.33
CA GLN A 105 8.28 -12.89 0.09
C GLN A 105 9.72 -13.16 -0.38
N ASP A 106 9.94 -14.37 -0.94
CA ASP A 106 11.22 -14.90 -1.43
C ASP A 106 11.99 -13.94 -2.36
N ASP A 107 13.31 -14.13 -2.48
CA ASP A 107 14.24 -13.33 -3.32
C ASP A 107 13.77 -13.10 -4.77
N LYS A 108 12.90 -13.97 -5.30
CA LYS A 108 12.23 -13.85 -6.60
C LYS A 108 11.33 -12.61 -6.75
N TYR A 109 10.90 -12.01 -5.65
CA TYR A 109 9.96 -10.88 -5.64
C TYR A 109 10.65 -9.52 -5.41
N LYS A 110 11.98 -9.46 -5.41
CA LYS A 110 12.75 -8.22 -5.26
C LYS A 110 12.37 -7.16 -6.29
N ASP A 111 12.10 -7.53 -7.54
CA ASP A 111 11.72 -6.56 -8.58
C ASP A 111 10.32 -5.98 -8.37
N ARG A 112 9.38 -6.78 -7.82
CA ARG A 112 8.06 -6.29 -7.42
C ARG A 112 8.15 -5.39 -6.20
N ALA A 113 8.96 -5.76 -5.20
CA ALA A 113 9.19 -4.93 -4.02
C ALA A 113 9.84 -3.59 -4.39
N LYS A 114 10.79 -3.57 -5.34
CA LYS A 114 11.35 -2.33 -5.91
C LYS A 114 10.28 -1.49 -6.60
N ALA A 115 9.43 -2.10 -7.42
CA ALA A 115 8.32 -1.39 -8.07
C ALA A 115 7.36 -0.77 -7.05
N ILE A 116 7.01 -1.50 -5.99
CA ILE A 116 6.20 -0.98 -4.87
C ILE A 116 6.89 0.22 -4.23
N VAL A 117 8.19 0.10 -3.89
CA VAL A 117 8.95 1.20 -3.30
C VAL A 117 8.94 2.43 -4.21
N ASN A 118 9.25 2.28 -5.49
CA ASN A 118 9.26 3.38 -6.44
C ASN A 118 7.90 4.07 -6.55
N VAL A 119 6.82 3.32 -6.75
CA VAL A 119 5.46 3.87 -6.87
C VAL A 119 5.05 4.65 -5.62
N ILE A 120 5.36 4.13 -4.43
CA ILE A 120 5.04 4.80 -3.17
C ILE A 120 5.84 6.11 -3.00
N GLU A 121 7.11 6.15 -3.40
CA GLU A 121 7.94 7.36 -3.32
C GLU A 121 7.58 8.40 -4.39
N GLU A 122 7.40 7.97 -5.64
CA GLU A 122 7.13 8.84 -6.78
C GLU A 122 5.74 9.46 -6.71
N ASP A 123 4.72 8.66 -6.40
CA ASP A 123 3.34 9.09 -6.47
C ASP A 123 2.84 9.69 -5.14
N ASN A 124 3.69 9.67 -4.09
CA ASN A 124 3.46 10.28 -2.77
C ASN A 124 2.08 9.94 -2.18
N ILE A 125 1.74 8.65 -2.21
CA ILE A 125 0.42 8.15 -1.87
C ILE A 125 0.10 8.40 -0.40
N THR A 126 -1.12 8.86 -0.16
CA THR A 126 -1.62 9.18 1.17
C THR A 126 -2.89 8.40 1.45
N MET A 127 -2.94 7.73 2.60
CA MET A 127 -4.16 7.09 3.11
C MET A 127 -4.72 7.89 4.29
N THR A 128 -6.01 8.19 4.25
CA THR A 128 -6.73 8.85 5.34
C THR A 128 -7.75 7.88 5.91
N TYR A 129 -7.55 7.46 7.15
CA TYR A 129 -8.48 6.61 7.88
C TYR A 129 -9.46 7.45 8.69
N ILE A 130 -10.75 7.24 8.46
CA ILE A 130 -11.85 7.98 9.08
C ILE A 130 -12.79 7.00 9.78
N ALA A 131 -12.81 7.06 11.11
CA ALA A 131 -13.73 6.29 11.94
C ALA A 131 -14.93 7.16 12.34
N LYS A 132 -16.15 6.64 12.17
CA LYS A 132 -17.40 7.34 12.46
C LYS A 132 -18.28 6.54 13.41
N ASN A 133 -19.01 7.21 14.29
CA ASN A 133 -20.07 6.59 15.07
C ASN A 133 -21.28 6.25 14.17
N ARG A 134 -22.33 5.64 14.74
CA ARG A 134 -23.55 5.28 14.00
C ARG A 134 -24.29 6.47 13.39
N LEU A 135 -24.18 7.65 14.01
CA LEU A 135 -24.81 8.88 13.54
C LEU A 135 -24.01 9.58 12.44
N GLY A 136 -22.77 9.13 12.19
CA GLY A 136 -21.86 9.71 11.21
C GLY A 136 -20.87 10.73 11.77
N ASP A 137 -20.86 10.98 13.08
CA ASP A 137 -19.88 11.87 13.70
C ASP A 137 -18.49 11.23 13.65
N ILE A 138 -17.48 12.04 13.33
CA ILE A 138 -16.10 11.60 13.26
C ILE A 138 -15.59 11.33 14.68
N LEU A 139 -15.19 10.08 14.92
CA LEU A 139 -14.52 9.65 16.14
C LEU A 139 -13.01 9.84 16.03
N LEU A 140 -12.45 9.58 14.86
CA LEU A 140 -11.03 9.76 14.53
C LEU A 140 -10.87 10.04 13.05
N GLU A 141 -9.94 10.93 12.72
CA GLU A 141 -9.36 11.06 11.39
C GLU A 141 -7.83 10.96 11.53
N HIS A 142 -7.22 10.05 10.78
CA HIS A 142 -5.78 9.83 10.77
C HIS A 142 -5.26 9.80 9.34
N LYS A 143 -4.37 10.74 9.01
CA LYS A 143 -3.73 10.85 7.70
C LYS A 143 -2.31 10.29 7.78
N GLN A 144 -1.98 9.37 6.88
CA GLN A 144 -0.67 8.72 6.79
C GLN A 144 -0.15 8.80 5.35
N VAL A 145 1.05 9.37 5.19
CA VAL A 145 1.80 9.30 3.94
C VAL A 145 2.51 7.95 3.89
N LEU A 146 2.30 7.14 2.85
CA LEU A 146 2.76 5.75 2.84
C LEU A 146 4.28 5.60 2.88
N SER A 147 5.02 6.53 2.25
CA SER A 147 6.49 6.55 2.29
C SER A 147 7.08 6.83 3.68
N GLN A 148 6.25 7.27 4.64
CA GLN A 148 6.65 7.53 6.02
C GLN A 148 6.31 6.37 6.97
N CYS A 149 5.69 5.29 6.47
CA CYS A 149 5.42 4.11 7.26
C CYS A 149 6.73 3.43 7.73
N PRO A 150 6.87 3.05 9.01
CA PRO A 150 8.03 2.29 9.48
C PRO A 150 8.26 0.99 8.69
N GLU A 151 7.19 0.27 8.39
CA GLU A 151 7.18 -0.97 7.62
C GLU A 151 7.64 -0.75 6.17
N PHE A 152 7.31 0.41 5.58
CA PHE A 152 7.81 0.82 4.27
C PHE A 152 9.31 1.06 4.29
N ILE A 153 9.80 1.78 5.30
CA ILE A 153 11.23 2.07 5.46
C ILE A 153 12.01 0.76 5.59
N ASN A 154 11.49 -0.19 6.35
CA ASN A 154 12.09 -1.53 6.49
C ASN A 154 12.11 -2.30 5.17
N LEU A 155 11.01 -2.28 4.40
CA LEU A 155 10.95 -2.90 3.07
C LEU A 155 11.98 -2.28 2.13
N LYS A 156 12.10 -0.94 2.11
CA LYS A 156 13.08 -0.24 1.29
C LYS A 156 14.52 -0.65 1.64
N GLN A 157 14.81 -0.82 2.93
CA GLN A 157 16.14 -1.26 3.39
C GLN A 157 16.44 -2.73 3.06
N SER A 158 15.43 -3.61 3.01
CA SER A 158 15.66 -5.04 2.73
C SER A 158 15.92 -5.35 1.24
N ILE A 159 15.56 -4.43 0.35
CA ILE A 159 15.74 -4.57 -1.11
C ILE A 159 16.88 -3.73 -1.69
N SER A 160 17.51 -2.89 -0.86
CA SER A 160 18.69 -2.07 -1.20
C SER A 160 19.96 -2.91 -1.15
#